data_AF-A0A2H0T8G8-F1
#
_entry.id   AF-A0A2H0T8G8-F1
#
_cell.length_a   1.000
_cell.length_b   1.000
_cell.length_c   1.000
_cell.angle_alpha   90.00
_cell.angle_beta   90.00
_cell.angle_gamma   90.00
#
_symmetry.space_group_name_H-M   'P 1'
#
loop_
_entity.id
_entity.type
_entity.pdbx_description
1 polymer ?
#
loop_
_entity_poly.entity_id
_entity_poly.type
_entity_poly.pdbx_seq_one_letter_code
_entity_poly.pdbx_strand_id
1 'polypeptide(L)'
;MTTWIKQKWLWILVAIVLISLDIWHKELFFSLLLAYGLAIKFLLSDSLSAKLRKIFAVSIWSTLVVLVGLTVYVNYGMPHGPSYPTGDIVCQNDDRGPCGEEYKEDLRNVDIPNWAKFLRKSEGELLLFGLLFAGIVVSGVKNKNQEE
;
A
#
# COMPACT_ATOMS: atom_id res chain seq x y z
N MET A 1 33.71 9.30 -15.04
CA MET A 1 32.95 9.22 -13.76
C MET A 1 31.96 10.39 -13.57
N THR A 2 32.31 11.61 -14.02
CA THR A 2 31.48 12.83 -13.90
C THR A 2 30.22 12.86 -14.77
N THR A 3 30.16 12.11 -15.88
CA THR A 3 29.00 12.06 -16.79
C THR A 3 27.83 11.26 -16.20
N TRP A 4 28.12 10.15 -15.51
CA TRP A 4 27.10 9.28 -14.91
C TRP A 4 26.40 9.94 -13.72
N ILE A 5 27.17 10.61 -12.85
CA ILE A 5 26.64 11.33 -11.69
C ILE A 5 25.73 12.47 -12.15
N LYS A 6 26.11 13.26 -13.15
CA LYS A 6 25.25 14.33 -13.71
C LYS A 6 23.93 13.80 -14.26
N GLN A 7 23.92 12.60 -14.85
CA GLN A 7 22.72 11.99 -15.42
C GLN A 7 21.75 11.41 -14.37
N LYS A 8 22.25 11.03 -13.18
CA LYS A 8 21.46 10.43 -12.10
C LYS A 8 21.31 11.33 -10.86
N TRP A 9 21.92 12.50 -10.85
CA TRP A 9 21.96 13.42 -9.71
C TRP A 9 20.58 13.74 -9.13
N LEU A 10 19.57 13.92 -10.00
CA LEU A 10 18.21 14.20 -9.58
C LEU A 10 17.60 13.06 -8.76
N TRP A 11 17.86 11.80 -9.14
CA TRP A 11 17.41 10.62 -8.40
C TRP A 11 18.13 10.45 -7.06
N ILE A 12 19.42 10.81 -7.03
CA ILE A 12 20.23 10.81 -5.81
C ILE A 12 19.69 11.86 -4.83
N LEU A 13 19.40 13.07 -5.31
CA LEU A 13 18.78 14.13 -4.50
C LEU A 13 17.41 13.70 -3.94
N VAL A 14 16.55 13.11 -4.78
CA VAL A 14 15.25 12.60 -4.35
C VAL A 14 15.43 11.54 -3.25
N ALA A 15 16.36 10.59 -3.42
CA ALA A 15 16.63 9.59 -2.39
C ALA A 15 17.11 10.20 -1.07
N ILE A 16 18.00 11.19 -1.12
CA ILE A 16 18.50 11.89 0.08
C ILE A 16 17.36 12.62 0.81
N VAL A 17 16.49 13.31 0.07
CA VAL A 17 15.32 14.00 0.65
C VAL A 17 14.38 13.01 1.32
N LEU A 18 14.09 11.88 0.67
CA LEU A 18 13.19 10.85 1.22
C LEU A 18 13.77 10.21 2.49
N ILE A 19 15.07 9.89 2.50
CA ILE A 19 15.74 9.38 3.71
C ILE A 19 15.72 10.42 4.83
N SER A 20 15.90 11.71 4.50
CA SER A 20 15.84 12.79 5.48
C SER A 20 14.44 12.94 6.09
N LEU A 21 13.38 12.78 5.28
CA LEU A 21 11.99 12.76 5.73
C LEU A 21 11.70 11.55 6.63
N ASP A 22 12.18 10.36 6.27
CA ASP A 22 12.05 9.16 7.12
C ASP A 22 12.72 9.36 8.49
N ILE A 23 13.91 9.97 8.53
CA ILE A 23 14.60 10.29 9.79
C ILE A 23 13.81 11.31 10.61
N TRP A 24 13.28 12.35 9.97
CA TRP A 24 12.46 13.36 10.65
C TRP A 24 11.21 12.72 11.26
N HIS A 25 10.44 12.00 10.45
CA HIS A 25 9.19 11.38 10.88
C HIS A 25 9.40 10.13 11.75
N LYS A 26 10.64 9.62 11.86
CA LYS A 26 11.00 8.37 12.55
C LYS A 26 10.25 7.15 12.02
N GLU A 27 9.88 7.19 10.74
CA GLU A 27 9.13 6.15 10.05
C GLU A 27 9.84 5.80 8.74
N LEU A 28 9.62 4.58 8.22
CA LEU A 28 10.22 4.12 6.96
C LEU A 28 9.28 4.33 5.75
N PHE A 29 8.25 5.15 5.93
CA PHE A 29 7.16 5.29 4.98
C PHE A 29 7.64 5.73 3.59
N PHE A 30 8.50 6.74 3.52
CA PHE A 30 8.96 7.30 2.24
C PHE A 30 9.91 6.35 1.52
N SER A 31 10.80 5.68 2.25
CA SER A 31 11.67 4.63 1.70
C SER A 31 10.87 3.45 1.15
N LEU A 32 9.83 3.00 1.87
CA LEU A 32 8.95 1.92 1.41
C LEU A 32 8.19 2.33 0.15
N LEU A 33 7.68 3.56 0.08
CA LEU A 33 6.97 4.09 -1.09
C LEU A 33 7.90 4.19 -2.31
N LEU A 34 9.14 4.62 -2.11
CA LEU A 34 10.16 4.65 -3.18
C LEU A 34 10.48 3.24 -3.67
N ALA A 35 10.73 2.30 -2.77
CA ALA A 35 11.01 0.91 -3.11
C ALA A 35 9.84 0.28 -3.89
N TYR A 36 8.62 0.57 -3.46
CA TYR A 36 7.39 0.13 -4.12
C TYR A 36 7.28 0.68 -5.55
N GLY A 37 7.52 1.99 -5.75
CA GLY A 37 7.54 2.60 -7.07
C GLY A 37 8.62 2.02 -7.99
N LEU A 38 9.81 1.73 -7.45
CA LEU A 38 10.89 1.07 -8.19
C LEU A 38 10.51 -0.37 -8.60
N ALA A 39 9.85 -1.13 -7.71
CA ALA A 39 9.37 -2.46 -8.00
C ALA A 39 8.34 -2.46 -9.13
N ILE A 40 7.35 -1.55 -9.09
CA ILE A 40 6.39 -1.37 -10.20
C ILE A 40 7.14 -1.03 -11.47
N LYS A 41 8.03 -0.03 -11.45
CA LYS A 41 8.80 0.36 -12.64
C LYS A 41 9.59 -0.80 -13.23
N PHE A 42 10.16 -1.67 -12.40
CA PHE A 42 10.84 -2.88 -12.85
C PHE A 42 9.86 -3.85 -13.54
N LEU A 43 8.69 -4.09 -12.96
CA LEU A 43 7.64 -4.96 -13.56
C LEU A 43 7.13 -4.42 -14.91
N LEU A 44 7.08 -3.09 -15.07
CA LEU A 44 6.70 -2.43 -16.32
C LEU A 44 7.85 -2.32 -17.33
N SER A 45 9.07 -2.63 -16.94
CA SER A 45 10.22 -2.48 -17.85
C SER A 45 10.21 -3.50 -18.98
N ASP A 46 10.81 -3.13 -20.11
CA ASP A 46 10.95 -4.00 -21.29
C ASP A 46 11.90 -5.19 -21.04
N SER A 47 12.59 -5.21 -19.90
CA SER A 47 13.44 -6.35 -19.51
C SER A 47 12.63 -7.59 -19.12
N LEU A 48 11.35 -7.42 -18.76
CA LEU A 48 10.48 -8.52 -18.36
C LEU A 48 9.73 -9.10 -19.56
N SER A 49 9.77 -10.43 -19.72
CA SER A 49 8.98 -11.10 -20.76
C SER A 49 7.47 -10.95 -20.50
N ALA A 50 6.68 -10.89 -21.57
CA ALA A 50 5.21 -10.81 -21.48
C ALA A 50 4.59 -11.97 -20.67
N LYS A 51 5.20 -13.17 -20.75
CA LYS A 51 4.78 -14.34 -19.94
C LYS A 51 4.97 -14.08 -18.45
N LEU A 52 6.13 -13.57 -18.04
CA LEU A 52 6.41 -13.25 -16.65
C LEU A 52 5.50 -12.13 -16.14
N ARG A 53 5.30 -11.07 -16.92
CA ARG A 53 4.40 -9.97 -16.54
C ARG A 53 2.97 -10.46 -16.30
N LYS A 54 2.47 -11.38 -17.14
CA LYS A 54 1.16 -12.02 -16.93
C LYS A 54 1.12 -12.83 -15.63
N ILE A 55 2.16 -13.61 -15.33
CA ILE A 55 2.25 -14.38 -14.07
C ILE A 55 2.23 -13.43 -12.87
N PHE A 56 3.01 -12.34 -12.90
CA PHE A 56 3.01 -11.34 -11.83
C PHE A 56 1.63 -10.68 -11.66
N ALA A 57 0.99 -10.27 -12.76
CA ALA A 57 -0.35 -9.70 -12.71
C ALA A 57 -1.36 -10.66 -12.05
N VAL A 58 -1.39 -11.93 -12.50
CA VAL A 58 -2.27 -12.96 -11.91
C VAL A 58 -1.96 -13.18 -10.43
N SER A 59 -0.68 -13.21 -10.05
CA SER A 59 -0.26 -13.37 -8.65
C SER A 59 -0.73 -12.20 -7.78
N ILE A 60 -0.58 -10.95 -8.25
CA ILE A 60 -1.03 -9.75 -7.53
C ILE A 60 -2.55 -9.79 -7.33
N TRP A 61 -3.32 -10.07 -8.39
CA TRP A 61 -4.78 -10.15 -8.29
C TRP A 61 -5.25 -11.29 -7.39
N SER A 62 -4.63 -12.46 -7.48
CA SER A 62 -4.97 -13.60 -6.62
C SER A 62 -4.69 -13.28 -5.16
N THR A 63 -3.55 -12.65 -4.88
CA THR A 63 -3.18 -12.20 -3.53
C THR A 63 -4.17 -11.16 -3.00
N LEU A 64 -4.58 -10.19 -3.84
CA LEU A 64 -5.57 -9.18 -3.48
C LEU A 64 -6.91 -9.83 -3.09
N VAL A 65 -7.42 -10.75 -3.90
CA VAL A 65 -8.70 -11.44 -3.63
C VAL A 65 -8.64 -12.22 -2.31
N VAL A 66 -7.54 -12.95 -2.07
CA VAL A 66 -7.34 -13.68 -0.82
C VAL A 66 -7.29 -12.73 0.37
N LEU A 67 -6.54 -11.63 0.28
CA LEU A 67 -6.42 -10.66 1.36
C LEU A 67 -7.74 -9.93 1.64
N VAL A 68 -8.51 -9.56 0.61
CA VAL A 68 -9.86 -8.99 0.80
C VAL A 68 -10.76 -9.99 1.55
N GLY A 69 -10.75 -11.26 1.14
CA GLY A 69 -11.50 -12.31 1.84
C GLY A 69 -11.07 -12.48 3.30
N LEU A 70 -9.76 -12.45 3.57
CA LEU A 70 -9.22 -12.50 4.92
C LEU A 70 -9.59 -11.27 5.74
N THR A 71 -9.55 -10.07 5.17
CA THR A 71 -9.97 -8.83 5.86
C THR A 71 -11.44 -8.91 6.25
N VAL A 72 -12.30 -9.37 5.35
CA VAL A 72 -13.73 -9.61 5.66
C VAL A 72 -13.87 -10.65 6.79
N TYR A 73 -13.17 -11.78 6.69
CA TYR A 73 -13.21 -12.81 7.73
C TYR A 73 -12.71 -12.30 9.09
N VAL A 74 -11.64 -11.52 9.12
CA VAL A 74 -11.13 -10.93 10.36
C VAL A 74 -12.14 -9.94 10.93
N ASN A 75 -12.76 -9.09 10.10
CA ASN A 75 -13.72 -8.08 10.57
C ASN A 75 -15.07 -8.67 11.02
N TYR A 76 -15.50 -9.81 10.50
CA TYR A 76 -16.82 -10.38 10.87
C TYR A 76 -16.74 -11.68 11.68
N GLY A 77 -15.65 -12.43 11.55
CA GLY A 77 -15.49 -13.77 12.11
C GLY A 77 -14.57 -13.84 13.33
N MET A 78 -13.84 -12.79 13.67
CA MET A 78 -12.93 -12.79 14.83
C MET A 78 -13.42 -11.90 15.98
N PRO A 79 -13.00 -12.18 17.24
CA PRO A 79 -13.34 -11.35 18.40
C PRO A 79 -12.97 -9.88 18.18
N HIS A 80 -13.76 -8.98 18.74
CA HIS A 80 -13.53 -7.55 18.71
C HIS A 80 -13.09 -7.04 20.08
N GLY A 81 -12.19 -6.06 20.08
CA GLY A 81 -11.79 -5.31 21.24
C GLY A 81 -12.82 -4.24 21.64
N PRO A 82 -12.69 -3.67 22.83
CA PRO A 82 -13.48 -2.51 23.21
C PRO A 82 -13.13 -1.32 22.30
N SER A 83 -14.15 -0.57 21.88
CA SER A 83 -13.95 0.71 21.20
C SER A 83 -13.66 1.81 22.22
N TYR A 84 -12.70 2.68 21.92
CA TYR A 84 -12.39 3.85 22.73
C TYR A 84 -12.55 5.14 21.92
N PRO A 85 -12.99 6.24 22.53
CA PRO A 85 -13.08 7.53 21.86
C PRO A 85 -11.67 8.03 21.55
N THR A 86 -11.43 8.48 20.32
CA THR A 86 -10.13 9.03 19.91
C THR A 86 -9.93 10.46 20.41
N GLY A 87 -11.01 11.14 20.78
CA GLY A 87 -11.04 12.57 21.07
C GLY A 87 -11.19 13.43 19.83
N ASP A 88 -11.21 12.82 18.64
CA ASP A 88 -11.48 13.49 17.37
C ASP A 88 -12.99 13.54 17.12
N ILE A 89 -13.48 14.67 16.63
CA ILE A 89 -14.86 14.81 16.16
C ILE A 89 -14.84 14.70 14.64
N VAL A 90 -15.53 13.68 14.11
CA VAL A 90 -15.64 13.46 12.66
C VAL A 90 -17.06 13.78 12.24
N CYS A 91 -17.19 14.74 11.32
CA CYS A 91 -18.46 15.11 10.72
C CYS A 91 -18.69 14.30 9.44
N GLN A 92 -19.88 13.73 9.32
CA GLN A 92 -20.24 12.97 8.11
C GLN A 92 -20.42 13.90 6.91
N ASN A 93 -20.14 13.40 5.70
CA ASN A 93 -20.46 14.05 4.43
C ASN A 93 -19.85 15.47 4.27
N ASP A 94 -18.52 15.58 4.38
CA ASP A 94 -17.77 16.84 4.25
C ASP A 94 -18.35 17.98 5.10
N ASP A 95 -18.51 17.73 6.41
CA ASP A 95 -19.04 18.67 7.40
C ASP A 95 -20.52 19.08 7.22
N ARG A 96 -21.28 18.41 6.34
CA ARG A 96 -22.71 18.68 6.13
C ARG A 96 -23.63 17.76 6.91
N GLY A 97 -23.08 16.74 7.56
CA GLY A 97 -23.81 15.76 8.36
C GLY A 97 -23.58 15.93 9.85
N PRO A 98 -24.22 15.06 10.66
CA PRO A 98 -24.00 15.04 12.10
C PRO A 98 -22.52 14.74 12.41
N CYS A 99 -21.99 15.48 13.37
CA CYS A 99 -20.65 15.28 13.92
C CYS A 99 -20.75 14.39 15.16
N GLY A 100 -19.87 13.40 15.26
CA GLY A 100 -19.76 12.52 16.41
C GLY A 100 -18.31 12.30 16.80
N GLU A 101 -18.10 11.84 18.03
CA GLU A 101 -16.78 11.36 18.43
C GLU A 101 -16.40 10.15 17.57
N GLU A 102 -15.17 10.15 17.05
CA GLU A 102 -14.60 8.98 16.39
C GLU A 102 -14.22 7.95 17.45
N TYR A 103 -14.59 6.69 17.19
CA TYR A 103 -14.24 5.56 18.02
C TYR A 103 -13.32 4.62 17.24
N LYS A 104 -12.22 4.20 17.86
CA LYS A 104 -11.30 3.18 17.31
C LYS A 104 -11.32 1.93 18.17
N GLU A 105 -11.15 0.78 17.54
CA GLU A 105 -11.08 -0.50 18.24
C GLU A 105 -9.70 -0.66 18.91
N ASP A 106 -9.67 -0.96 20.21
CA ASP A 106 -8.42 -1.31 20.90
C ASP A 106 -8.02 -2.76 20.62
N LEU A 107 -7.05 -2.94 19.72
CA LEU A 107 -6.53 -4.25 19.33
C LEU A 107 -5.39 -4.76 20.24
N ARG A 108 -4.95 -4.00 21.26
CA ARG A 108 -3.77 -4.37 22.07
C ARG A 108 -3.99 -5.67 22.83
N ASN A 109 -5.15 -5.80 23.47
CA ASN A 109 -5.49 -6.94 24.34
C ASN A 109 -6.43 -7.95 23.68
N VAL A 110 -6.73 -7.80 22.38
CA VAL A 110 -7.57 -8.76 21.65
C VAL A 110 -6.77 -10.01 21.36
N ASP A 111 -7.35 -11.17 21.68
CA ASP A 111 -6.79 -12.49 21.41
C ASP A 111 -6.99 -12.90 19.95
N ILE A 112 -6.31 -12.18 19.06
CA ILE A 112 -6.23 -12.50 17.63
C ILE A 112 -4.76 -12.46 17.19
N PRO A 113 -4.38 -13.26 16.18
CA PRO A 113 -3.00 -13.27 15.71
C PRO A 113 -2.59 -11.92 15.11
N ASN A 114 -1.29 -11.60 15.17
CA ASN A 114 -0.77 -10.30 14.74
C ASN A 114 -1.06 -9.96 13.26
N TRP A 115 -1.12 -10.95 12.38
CA TRP A 115 -1.49 -10.71 10.98
C TRP A 115 -2.95 -10.24 10.84
N ALA A 116 -3.86 -10.71 11.70
CA ALA A 116 -5.24 -10.26 11.72
C ALA A 116 -5.33 -8.84 12.30
N LYS A 117 -4.55 -8.54 13.35
CA LYS A 117 -4.42 -7.17 13.87
C LYS A 117 -3.92 -6.21 12.79
N PHE A 118 -2.94 -6.64 11.98
CA PHE A 118 -2.43 -5.85 10.86
C PHE A 118 -3.52 -5.56 9.82
N LEU A 119 -4.32 -6.57 9.44
CA LEU A 119 -5.41 -6.39 8.46
C LEU A 119 -6.56 -5.49 8.95
N ARG A 120 -6.78 -5.37 10.26
CA ARG A 120 -7.78 -4.46 10.85
C ARG A 120 -7.31 -3.01 10.95
N LYS A 121 -6.00 -2.78 10.93
CA LYS A 121 -5.44 -1.44 11.03
C LYS A 121 -5.27 -0.81 9.64
N SER A 122 -5.01 0.49 9.64
CA SER A 122 -4.74 1.28 8.43
C SER A 122 -3.58 0.72 7.60
N GLU A 123 -2.59 0.05 8.21
CA GLU A 123 -1.49 -0.55 7.43
C GLU A 123 -1.99 -1.70 6.53
N GLY A 124 -2.99 -2.47 6.97
CA GLY A 124 -3.64 -3.49 6.17
C GLY A 124 -4.44 -2.91 4.99
N GLU A 125 -5.15 -1.81 5.22
CA GLU A 125 -5.87 -1.08 4.17
C GLU A 125 -4.89 -0.50 3.13
N LEU A 126 -3.79 0.09 3.57
CA LEU A 126 -2.74 0.60 2.69
C LEU A 126 -2.13 -0.52 1.84
N LEU A 127 -1.93 -1.73 2.39
CA LEU A 127 -1.48 -2.88 1.61
C LEU A 127 -2.50 -3.27 0.52
N LEU A 128 -3.80 -3.30 0.85
CA LEU A 128 -4.86 -3.62 -0.11
C LEU A 128 -4.92 -2.58 -1.24
N PHE A 129 -4.90 -1.30 -0.92
CA PHE A 129 -4.88 -0.23 -1.93
C PHE A 129 -3.59 -0.26 -2.76
N GLY A 130 -2.45 -0.56 -2.13
CA GLY A 130 -1.20 -0.80 -2.82
C GLY A 130 -1.35 -1.91 -3.87
N LEU A 131 -1.75 -3.11 -3.44
CA LEU A 131 -1.92 -4.26 -4.33
C LEU A 131 -2.94 -3.99 -5.45
N LEU A 132 -4.05 -3.32 -5.15
CA LEU A 132 -5.02 -2.91 -6.15
C LEU A 132 -4.38 -2.00 -7.21
N PHE A 133 -3.66 -0.97 -6.77
CA PHE A 133 -2.94 -0.05 -7.66
C PHE A 133 -1.91 -0.79 -8.52
N ALA A 134 -1.07 -1.65 -7.93
CA ALA A 134 -0.11 -2.45 -8.69
C ALA A 134 -0.80 -3.38 -9.69
N GLY A 135 -1.90 -4.02 -9.30
CA GLY A 135 -2.67 -4.90 -10.17
C GLY A 135 -3.19 -4.19 -11.40
N ILE A 136 -3.78 -3.00 -11.22
CA ILE A 136 -4.27 -2.14 -12.31
C ILE A 136 -3.11 -1.71 -13.22
N VAL A 137 -2.03 -1.19 -12.64
CA VAL A 137 -0.90 -0.64 -13.40
C VAL A 137 -0.17 -1.73 -14.20
N VAL A 138 0.10 -2.89 -13.60
CA VAL A 138 0.79 -4.00 -14.28
C VAL A 138 -0.07 -4.63 -15.37
N SER A 139 -1.39 -4.72 -15.16
CA SER A 139 -2.32 -5.28 -16.14
C SER A 139 -2.64 -4.32 -17.29
N GLY A 140 -2.58 -3.01 -17.04
CA GLY A 140 -2.90 -1.97 -18.03
C GLY A 140 -1.83 -1.74 -19.10
N VAL A 141 -0.65 -2.37 -18.99
CA VAL A 141 0.41 -2.20 -20.00
C VAL A 141 0.03 -2.96 -21.27
N LYS A 142 -0.30 -2.22 -22.32
CA LYS A 142 -0.49 -2.78 -23.67
C LYS A 142 0.83 -3.34 -24.19
N ASN A 143 0.75 -4.56 -24.72
CA ASN A 143 1.88 -5.20 -25.38
C ASN A 143 2.05 -4.56 -26.76
N LYS A 144 3.16 -3.85 -27.01
CA LYS A 144 3.44 -3.24 -28.32
C LYS A 144 3.48 -4.27 -29.47
N ASN A 145 3.66 -5.55 -29.16
CA ASN A 145 3.69 -6.65 -30.14
C ASN A 145 2.30 -7.17 -30.54
N GLN A 146 1.20 -6.47 -30.19
CA GLN A 146 -0.16 -6.79 -30.65
C GLN A 146 -0.72 -5.75 -31.64
N GLU A 147 0.10 -4.80 -32.07
CA GLU A 147 -0.26 -3.76 -33.05
C GLU A 147 0.37 -4.01 -34.44
N GLU A 148 0.96 -5.20 -34.68
CA GLU A 148 1.40 -5.67 -36.01
C GLU A 148 0.69 -6.96 -36.41
#